data_AF-A0A950PA39-F1
#
_entry.id   AF-A0A950PA39-F1
#
_cell.length_a   1.000
_cell.length_b   1.000
_cell.length_c   1.000
_cell.angle_alpha   90.00
_cell.angle_beta   90.00
_cell.angle_gamma   90.00
#
_symmetry.space_group_name_H-M   'P 1'
#
loop_
_entity.id
_entity.type
_entity.pdbx_description
1 polymer ?
#
loop_
_entity_poly.entity_id
_entity_poly.type
_entity_poly.pdbx_seq_one_letter_code
_entity_poly.pdbx_strand_id
1 'polypeptide(L)'
;MLIDAMRIVAHETGFTIVDHAFGFTALREDDNGHLLFCLSTGEWSIYNGRTAQSVANGHGLASFLVAASRYFDLPSETAEAVQKDYAA
;
A
#
# COMPACT_ATOMS: atom_id res chain seq x y z
N MET A 1 -7.13 -2.24 -13.42
CA MET A 1 -7.10 -3.53 -12.68
C MET A 1 -6.55 -3.28 -11.27
N LEU A 2 -6.73 -4.19 -10.30
CA LEU A 2 -6.24 -4.00 -8.90
C LEU A 2 -4.75 -3.67 -8.82
N ILE A 3 -3.93 -4.31 -9.67
CA ILE A 3 -2.50 -4.05 -9.78
C ILE A 3 -2.19 -2.59 -10.17
N ASP A 4 -2.98 -1.98 -11.06
CA ASP A 4 -2.76 -0.59 -11.49
C ASP A 4 -3.08 0.38 -10.36
N ALA A 5 -4.19 0.15 -9.65
CA ALA A 5 -4.60 0.93 -8.48
C ALA A 5 -3.52 0.92 -7.40
N MET A 6 -2.98 -0.25 -7.07
CA MET A 6 -1.92 -0.37 -6.06
C MET A 6 -0.61 0.30 -6.50
N ARG A 7 -0.29 0.28 -7.81
CA ARG A 7 0.91 0.94 -8.35
C ARG A 7 0.79 2.46 -8.30
N ILE A 8 -0.40 3.02 -8.56
CA ILE A 8 -0.68 4.46 -8.40
C ILE A 8 -0.49 4.87 -6.94
N VAL A 9 -1.13 4.15 -6.01
CA VAL A 9 -1.00 4.43 -4.58
C VAL A 9 0.46 4.37 -4.14
N ALA A 10 1.20 3.33 -4.54
CA ALA A 10 2.61 3.19 -4.23
C ALA A 10 3.46 4.34 -4.75
N HIS A 11 3.18 4.86 -5.95
CA HIS A 11 3.87 6.02 -6.49
C HIS A 11 3.60 7.29 -5.66
N GLU A 12 2.33 7.57 -5.38
CA GLU A 12 1.91 8.78 -4.65
C GLU A 12 2.38 8.80 -3.19
N THR A 13 2.52 7.63 -2.57
CA THR A 13 3.09 7.49 -1.22
C THR A 13 4.61 7.35 -1.23
N GLY A 14 5.29 7.46 -2.37
CA GLY A 14 6.74 7.35 -2.45
C GLY A 14 7.29 5.98 -2.03
N PHE A 15 6.50 4.91 -2.22
CA PHE A 15 6.99 3.56 -1.97
C PHE A 15 8.04 3.17 -3.00
N THR A 16 9.04 2.42 -2.55
CA THR A 16 9.95 1.73 -3.47
C THR A 16 9.21 0.56 -4.09
N ILE A 17 9.14 0.54 -5.42
CA ILE A 17 8.52 -0.55 -6.18
C ILE A 17 9.63 -1.49 -6.67
N VAL A 18 9.49 -2.77 -6.31
CA VAL A 18 10.36 -3.85 -6.76
C VAL A 18 9.56 -4.75 -7.69
N ASP A 19 9.83 -4.65 -8.98
CA ASP A 19 9.19 -5.47 -10.01
C ASP A 19 9.74 -6.90 -10.05
N HIS A 20 8.87 -7.86 -10.33
CA HIS A 20 9.22 -9.27 -10.51
C HIS A 20 8.28 -9.96 -11.51
N ALA A 21 8.62 -11.19 -11.93
CA ALA A 21 7.93 -11.90 -13.01
C ALA A 21 6.39 -12.02 -12.84
N PHE A 22 5.91 -12.01 -11.59
CA PHE A 22 4.49 -12.16 -11.25
C PHE A 22 3.82 -10.88 -10.73
N GLY A 23 4.46 -9.72 -10.85
CA GLY A 23 3.91 -8.44 -10.38
C GLY A 23 4.93 -7.53 -9.73
N PHE A 24 4.60 -6.95 -8.56
CA PHE A 24 5.51 -6.09 -7.81
C PHE A 24 5.32 -6.23 -6.31
N THR A 25 6.35 -5.82 -5.57
CA THR A 25 6.28 -5.54 -4.14
C THR A 25 6.56 -4.06 -3.91
N ALA A 26 5.67 -3.37 -3.19
CA ALA A 26 5.90 -1.98 -2.79
C ALA A 26 6.25 -1.89 -1.29
N LEU A 27 7.25 -1.08 -0.97
CA LEU A 27 7.90 -1.00 0.34
C LEU A 27 8.10 0.45 0.78
N ARG A 28 7.79 0.76 2.04
CA ARG A 28 8.19 2.02 2.70
C ARG A 28 8.24 1.84 4.21
N GLU A 29 9.17 2.57 4.83
CA GLU A 29 9.18 2.84 6.27
C GLU A 29 8.59 4.23 6.51
N ASP A 30 7.64 4.36 7.46
CA ASP A 30 7.15 5.66 7.93
C ASP A 30 8.07 6.26 9.01
N ASP A 31 7.83 7.50 9.41
CA ASP A 31 8.63 8.19 10.44
C ASP A 31 8.54 7.54 11.84
N ASN A 32 7.54 6.68 12.06
CA ASN A 32 7.36 5.91 13.29
C ASN A 32 8.06 4.54 13.24
N GLY A 33 8.69 4.20 12.12
CA GLY A 33 9.34 2.91 11.89
C GLY A 33 8.38 1.79 11.53
N HIS A 34 7.24 2.09 10.90
CA HIS A 34 6.34 1.08 10.34
C HIS A 34 6.75 0.70 8.92
N LEU A 35 7.00 -0.59 8.70
CA LEU A 35 7.31 -1.16 7.39
C LEU A 35 6.06 -1.70 6.73
N LEU A 36 5.71 -1.17 5.56
CA LEU A 36 4.65 -1.73 4.73
C LEU A 36 5.21 -2.64 3.64
N PHE A 37 4.53 -3.75 3.43
CA PHE A 37 4.66 -4.64 2.28
C PHE A 37 3.32 -4.69 1.57
N CYS A 38 3.31 -4.42 0.27
CA CYS A 38 2.11 -4.52 -0.57
C CYS A 38 2.43 -5.34 -1.82
N LEU A 39 1.59 -6.33 -2.11
CA LEU A 39 1.71 -7.19 -3.28
C LEU A 39 0.71 -6.77 -4.36
N SER A 40 1.10 -6.92 -5.62
CA SER A 40 0.23 -6.66 -6.79
C SER A 40 -1.11 -7.40 -6.80
N THR A 41 -1.24 -8.45 -5.98
CA THR A 41 -2.43 -9.29 -5.83
C THR A 41 -3.45 -8.76 -4.80
N GLY A 42 -3.13 -7.69 -4.06
CA GLY A 42 -4.07 -7.05 -3.13
C GLY A 42 -3.73 -7.23 -1.65
N GLU A 43 -2.86 -8.18 -1.30
CA GLU A 43 -2.40 -8.39 0.06
C GLU A 43 -1.43 -7.30 0.50
N TRP A 44 -1.59 -6.86 1.74
CA TRP A 44 -0.69 -5.91 2.36
C TRP A 44 -0.53 -6.20 3.85
N SER A 45 0.64 -5.85 4.38
CA SER A 45 0.99 -6.03 5.79
C SER A 45 1.87 -4.87 6.27
N ILE A 46 1.60 -4.39 7.48
CA ILE A 46 2.39 -3.39 8.19
C ILE A 46 3.04 -4.05 9.40
N TYR A 47 4.35 -3.89 9.53
CA TYR A 47 5.14 -4.39 10.65
C TYR A 47 5.81 -3.24 11.38
N ASN A 48 6.05 -3.40 12.68
CA ASN A 48 6.99 -2.54 13.39
C ASN A 48 8.42 -2.93 12.97
N GLY A 49 9.16 -2.01 12.36
CA GLY A 49 10.50 -2.24 11.83
C GLY A 49 11.56 -2.54 12.89
N ARG A 50 11.30 -2.20 14.16
CA ARG A 50 12.22 -2.47 15.28
C ARG A 50 11.99 -3.84 15.91
N THR A 51 10.74 -4.30 15.97
CA THR A 51 10.36 -5.54 16.68
C THR A 51 9.93 -6.67 15.75
N ALA A 52 9.76 -6.41 14.45
CA ALA A 52 9.17 -7.30 13.46
C ALA A 52 7.74 -7.78 13.81
N GLN A 53 7.05 -7.12 14.75
CA GLN A 53 5.68 -7.47 15.12
C GLN A 53 4.70 -6.96 14.06
N SER A 54 3.70 -7.78 13.72
CA SER A 54 2.61 -7.39 12.84
C SER A 54 1.76 -6.31 13.52
N VAL A 55 1.60 -5.17 12.87
CA VAL A 55 0.75 -4.05 13.30
C VAL A 55 -0.63 -4.16 12.69
N ALA A 56 -0.70 -4.42 11.38
CA ALA A 56 -1.93 -4.59 10.63
C ALA A 56 -1.68 -5.42 9.37
N ASN A 57 -2.72 -6.05 8.84
CA ASN A 57 -2.70 -6.67 7.52
C ASN A 57 -4.11 -6.66 6.93
N GLY A 58 -4.19 -6.89 5.63
CA GLY A 58 -5.46 -6.97 4.93
C GLY A 58 -5.31 -7.37 3.48
N HIS A 59 -6.44 -7.33 2.79
CA HIS A 59 -6.54 -7.64 1.38
C HIS A 59 -7.51 -6.70 0.68
N GLY A 60 -7.19 -6.36 -0.57
CA GLY A 60 -8.04 -5.59 -1.47
C GLY A 60 -7.85 -4.08 -1.37
N LEU A 61 -8.36 -3.38 -2.39
CA LEU A 61 -8.11 -1.95 -2.59
C LEU A 61 -8.64 -1.07 -1.46
N ALA A 62 -9.91 -1.24 -1.07
CA ALA A 62 -10.54 -0.36 -0.09
C ALA A 62 -9.81 -0.40 1.27
N SER A 63 -9.45 -1.60 1.75
CA SER A 63 -8.70 -1.75 3.00
C SER A 63 -7.29 -1.18 2.90
N PHE A 64 -6.66 -1.34 1.73
CA PHE A 64 -5.34 -0.79 1.45
C PHE A 64 -5.33 0.75 1.44
N LEU A 65 -6.32 1.39 0.82
CA LEU A 65 -6.44 2.86 0.81
C LEU A 65 -6.57 3.42 2.23
N VAL A 66 -7.37 2.77 3.09
CA VAL A 66 -7.49 3.15 4.51
C VAL A 66 -6.15 3.03 5.23
N ALA A 67 -5.39 1.96 4.99
CA ALA A 67 -4.07 1.77 5.58
C ALA A 67 -3.06 2.80 5.07
N ALA A 68 -3.00 3.03 3.75
CA ALA A 68 -2.10 3.98 3.11
C ALA A 68 -2.36 5.42 3.57
N SER A 69 -3.61 5.85 3.69
CA SER A 69 -3.95 7.18 4.22
C SER A 69 -3.61 7.33 5.70
N ARG A 70 -3.72 6.25 6.49
CA ARG A 70 -3.45 6.31 7.94
C ARG A 70 -1.96 6.32 8.30
N TYR A 71 -1.15 5.58 7.55
CA TYR A 71 0.25 5.32 7.92
C TYR A 71 1.27 5.95 6.97
N PHE A 72 0.87 6.35 5.77
CA PHE A 72 1.81 6.75 4.71
C PHE A 72 1.41 8.03 3.97
N ASP A 73 0.52 8.82 4.58
CA ASP A 73 0.11 10.14 4.09
C ASP A 73 -0.44 10.14 2.65
N LEU A 74 -1.11 9.06 2.24
CA LEU A 74 -1.77 9.02 0.93
C LEU A 74 -2.79 10.18 0.83
N PRO A 75 -2.65 11.09 -0.16
CA PRO A 75 -3.57 12.21 -0.33
C PRO A 75 -5.02 11.74 -0.52
N SER A 76 -5.97 12.44 0.09
CA SER A 76 -7.40 12.10 0.00
C SER A 76 -7.91 12.12 -1.44
N GLU A 77 -7.44 13.09 -2.25
CA GLU A 77 -7.80 13.19 -3.67
C GLU A 77 -7.37 11.94 -4.46
N THR A 78 -6.15 11.45 -4.20
CA THR A 78 -5.65 10.20 -4.80
C THR A 78 -6.47 9.01 -4.34
N ALA A 79 -6.75 8.91 -3.04
CA ALA A 79 -7.54 7.80 -2.49
C ALA A 79 -8.95 7.76 -3.09
N GLU A 80 -9.62 8.90 -3.21
CA GLU A 80 -10.94 9.02 -3.81
C GLU A 80 -10.94 8.70 -5.30
N ALA A 81 -9.96 9.21 -6.05
CA ALA A 81 -9.83 8.94 -7.49
C ALA A 81 -9.59 7.44 -7.75
N VAL A 82 -8.65 6.83 -7.02
CA VAL A 82 -8.35 5.41 -7.15
C VAL A 82 -9.55 4.54 -6.74
N GLN A 83 -10.23 4.88 -5.64
CA GLN A 83 -11.43 4.15 -5.23
C GLN A 83 -12.53 4.24 -6.30
N LYS A 84 -12.77 5.44 -6.87
CA LYS A 84 -13.80 5.63 -7.89
C LYS A 84 -13.52 4.85 -9.18
N ASP A 85 -12.27 4.84 -9.62
CA ASP A 85 -11.91 4.29 -10.93
C ASP A 85 -11.65 2.77 -10.90
N TYR A 86 -11.38 2.21 -9.71
CA TYR A 86 -10.92 0.82 -9.56
C TYR A 86 -11.71 -0.01 -8.53
N ALA A 87 -12.70 0.55 -7.84
CA ALA A 87 -13.66 -0.25 -7.08
C ALA A 87 -14.65 -0.91 -8.04
N ALA A 88 -14.37 -2.17 -8.37
CA ALA A 88 -15.30 -3.05 -9.09
C ALA A 88 -16.50 -3.45 -8.22
#